data_AF-A0A0F7TYP8-F1
#
_entry.id   AF-A0A0F7TYP8-F1
#
_cell.length_a   1.000
_cell.length_b   1.000
_cell.length_c   1.000
_cell.angle_alpha   90.00
_cell.angle_beta   90.00
_cell.angle_gamma   90.00
#
_symmetry.space_group_name_H-M   'P 1'
#
loop_
_entity.id
_entity.type
_entity.pdbx_description
1 polymer ?
#
loop_
_entity_poly.entity_id
_entity_poly.type
_entity_poly.pdbx_seq_one_letter_code
_entity_poly.pdbx_strand_id
1 'polypeptide(L)'
;MTPSVQHWPGGIPSSIKPHPETDLSLDQLKEEVKGWLLFVQETWVPAANTATSNDGQYELHQRRYLIEQWASATQDFRDSYQSRAPMPEGLQYSAEVLAHIHDTLQPCDINGLISIAPVDEAHTANRARWIKFVILLYNYDIEAGHCLFDNYIPSEAILNPETTTNPSIEDFASWQDLETANFISIYLTHTGNVLNCGYTGPYMLVDEEGLRTGRLALVEYEINGTVKDALHIRPFKMRMPHIYASTLGKGLDEIRHVRGGYRHQNLP
;
A
#
# COMPACT_ATOMS: atom_id res chain seq x y z
N MET A 1 -11.46 -15.45 14.40
CA MET A 1 -10.14 -15.68 13.80
C MET A 1 -9.86 -14.48 12.93
N THR A 2 -8.79 -13.75 13.21
CA THR A 2 -8.32 -12.68 12.33
C THR A 2 -7.81 -13.33 11.03
N PRO A 3 -8.21 -12.85 9.84
CA PRO A 3 -7.66 -13.39 8.59
C PRO A 3 -6.14 -13.22 8.62
N SER A 4 -5.39 -14.27 8.32
CA SER A 4 -3.94 -14.17 8.12
C SER A 4 -3.70 -13.51 6.76
N VAL A 5 -2.90 -12.45 6.71
CA VAL A 5 -2.44 -11.92 5.42
C VAL A 5 -1.70 -13.03 4.68
N GLN A 6 -2.05 -13.20 3.42
CA GLN A 6 -1.35 -14.13 2.55
C GLN A 6 -0.42 -13.34 1.65
N HIS A 7 0.87 -13.54 1.83
CA HIS A 7 1.93 -12.87 1.06
C HIS A 7 2.28 -13.62 -0.22
N TRP A 8 2.95 -12.94 -1.13
CA TRP A 8 3.51 -13.58 -2.32
C TRP A 8 4.60 -14.57 -1.90
N PRO A 9 4.49 -15.87 -2.24
CA PRO A 9 5.55 -16.84 -1.94
C PRO A 9 6.84 -16.44 -2.66
N GLY A 10 7.96 -16.31 -1.97
CA GLY A 10 9.22 -15.81 -2.53
C GLY A 10 9.37 -14.29 -2.55
N GLY A 11 8.37 -13.54 -2.08
CA GLY A 11 8.30 -12.08 -2.24
C GLY A 11 7.93 -11.67 -3.68
N ILE A 12 8.02 -10.38 -3.98
CA ILE A 12 7.67 -9.83 -5.29
C ILE A 12 8.71 -10.27 -6.34
N PRO A 13 8.32 -10.98 -7.42
CA PRO A 13 9.26 -11.40 -8.46
C PRO A 13 9.99 -10.23 -9.11
N SER A 14 11.29 -10.35 -9.33
CA SER A 14 12.13 -9.32 -9.98
C SER A 14 11.75 -8.97 -11.43
N SER A 15 10.91 -9.80 -12.07
CA SER A 15 10.31 -9.51 -13.37
C SER A 15 9.26 -8.40 -13.30
N ILE A 16 8.66 -8.19 -12.13
CA ILE A 16 7.68 -7.13 -11.87
C ILE A 16 8.46 -5.86 -11.54
N LYS A 17 8.33 -4.84 -12.39
CA LYS A 17 9.06 -3.57 -12.25
C LYS A 17 8.10 -2.40 -12.18
N PRO A 18 8.41 -1.36 -11.38
CA PRO A 18 7.70 -0.09 -11.42
C PRO A 18 7.73 0.53 -12.82
N HIS A 19 6.66 1.23 -13.19
CA HIS A 19 6.66 2.07 -14.38
C HIS A 19 7.71 3.20 -14.27
N PRO A 20 8.45 3.53 -15.33
CA PRO A 20 9.51 4.54 -15.27
C PRO A 20 8.98 5.97 -15.12
N GLU A 21 7.76 6.25 -15.60
CA GLU A 21 7.14 7.59 -15.53
C GLU A 21 6.18 7.69 -14.34
N THR A 22 6.12 8.87 -13.72
CA THR A 22 5.32 9.17 -12.52
C THR A 22 4.19 10.16 -12.77
N ASP A 23 4.16 10.82 -13.92
CA ASP A 23 3.29 11.95 -14.23
C ASP A 23 2.36 11.67 -15.43
N LEU A 24 1.81 10.46 -15.47
CA LEU A 24 0.84 10.06 -16.50
C LEU A 24 -0.51 10.77 -16.30
N SER A 25 -1.02 11.41 -17.35
CA SER A 25 -2.40 11.88 -17.39
C SER A 25 -3.39 10.70 -17.37
N LEU A 26 -4.67 10.95 -17.04
CA LEU A 26 -5.69 9.92 -17.04
C LEU A 26 -5.84 9.21 -18.40
N ASP A 27 -5.72 9.95 -19.51
CA ASP A 27 -5.82 9.37 -20.85
C ASP A 27 -4.59 8.51 -21.18
N GLN A 28 -3.40 8.92 -20.74
CA GLN A 28 -2.19 8.09 -20.85
C GLN A 28 -2.30 6.84 -19.98
N LEU A 29 -2.78 6.95 -18.74
CA LEU A 29 -3.02 5.81 -17.87
C LEU A 29 -3.99 4.80 -18.50
N LYS A 30 -5.12 5.28 -19.04
CA LYS A 30 -6.10 4.43 -19.73
C LYS A 30 -5.49 3.75 -20.94
N GLU A 31 -4.71 4.47 -21.74
CA GLU A 31 -4.00 3.90 -22.87
C GLU A 31 -2.99 2.84 -22.40
N GLU A 32 -2.22 3.11 -21.35
CA GLU A 32 -1.21 2.19 -20.82
C GLU A 32 -1.80 0.87 -20.32
N VAL A 33 -3.00 0.89 -19.72
CA VAL A 33 -3.55 -0.30 -19.03
C VAL A 33 -4.69 -1.00 -19.76
N LYS A 34 -5.21 -0.46 -20.88
CA LYS A 34 -6.38 -1.06 -21.55
C LYS A 34 -6.16 -2.51 -21.97
N GLY A 35 -4.97 -2.86 -22.46
CA GLY A 35 -4.64 -4.24 -22.84
C GLY A 35 -4.65 -5.18 -21.64
N TRP A 36 -4.12 -4.72 -20.51
CA TRP A 36 -4.14 -5.47 -19.25
C TRP A 36 -5.57 -5.69 -18.73
N LEU A 37 -6.41 -4.66 -18.74
CA LEU A 37 -7.82 -4.78 -18.33
C LEU A 37 -8.58 -5.80 -19.18
N LEU A 38 -8.37 -5.78 -20.49
CA LEU A 38 -8.96 -6.77 -21.40
C LEU A 38 -8.44 -8.19 -21.11
N PHE A 39 -7.13 -8.34 -20.90
CA PHE A 39 -6.53 -9.63 -20.57
C PHE A 39 -7.11 -10.23 -19.30
N VAL A 40 -7.22 -9.42 -18.24
CA VAL A 40 -7.84 -9.86 -16.98
C VAL A 40 -9.30 -10.26 -17.21
N GLN A 41 -10.07 -9.44 -17.93
CA GLN A 41 -11.48 -9.72 -18.21
C GLN A 41 -11.68 -11.06 -18.94
N GLU A 42 -10.84 -11.37 -19.93
CA GLU A 42 -10.98 -12.58 -20.74
C GLU A 42 -10.36 -13.83 -20.10
N THR A 43 -9.35 -13.65 -19.25
CA THR A 43 -8.60 -14.76 -18.64
C THR A 43 -9.10 -15.12 -17.25
N TRP A 44 -9.91 -14.25 -16.62
CA TRP A 44 -10.52 -14.54 -15.33
C TRP A 44 -11.49 -15.73 -15.44
N VAL A 45 -11.30 -16.69 -14.55
CA VAL A 45 -12.13 -17.89 -14.39
C VAL A 45 -12.77 -17.83 -13.01
N PRO A 46 -14.09 -17.69 -12.88
CA PRO A 46 -14.74 -17.68 -11.57
C PRO A 46 -14.50 -18.98 -10.78
N ALA A 47 -14.32 -18.88 -9.46
CA ALA A 47 -14.10 -20.03 -8.58
C ALA A 47 -15.16 -21.14 -8.76
N ALA A 48 -16.43 -20.74 -8.94
CA ALA A 48 -17.57 -21.63 -9.17
C ALA A 48 -17.42 -22.53 -10.41
N ASN A 49 -16.55 -22.17 -11.35
CA ASN A 49 -16.29 -22.92 -12.58
C ASN A 49 -15.03 -23.81 -12.48
N THR A 50 -14.40 -23.88 -11.30
CA THR A 50 -13.21 -24.72 -11.08
C THR A 50 -13.51 -25.89 -10.14
N ALA A 51 -12.85 -27.03 -10.37
CA ALA A 51 -12.92 -28.20 -9.50
C ALA A 51 -12.00 -28.09 -8.27
N THR A 52 -11.30 -26.95 -8.13
CA THR A 52 -10.27 -26.73 -7.12
C THR A 52 -10.91 -26.33 -5.78
N SER A 53 -10.29 -26.82 -4.71
CA SER A 53 -10.68 -26.66 -3.32
C SER A 53 -11.16 -25.25 -2.95
N ASN A 54 -12.26 -25.21 -2.19
CA ASN A 54 -12.87 -24.03 -1.57
C ASN A 54 -12.05 -23.53 -0.36
N ASP A 55 -10.75 -23.31 -0.54
CA ASP A 55 -9.82 -22.87 0.52
C ASP A 55 -9.89 -21.36 0.80
N GLY A 56 -10.74 -20.63 0.08
CA GLY A 56 -10.92 -19.18 0.18
C GLY A 56 -9.73 -18.38 -0.36
N GLN A 57 -8.80 -19.03 -1.09
CA GLN A 57 -7.60 -18.39 -1.61
C GLN A 57 -7.52 -18.39 -3.13
N TYR A 58 -8.51 -18.98 -3.81
CA TYR A 58 -8.53 -19.11 -5.25
C TYR A 58 -8.35 -17.74 -5.96
N GLU A 59 -9.10 -16.73 -5.53
CA GLU A 59 -9.08 -15.39 -6.13
C GLU A 59 -7.71 -14.73 -5.98
N LEU A 60 -7.05 -14.88 -4.83
CA LEU A 60 -5.70 -14.36 -4.60
C LEU A 60 -4.68 -15.03 -5.52
N HIS A 61 -4.69 -16.36 -5.60
CA HIS A 61 -3.79 -17.11 -6.48
C HIS A 61 -4.01 -16.74 -7.94
N GLN A 62 -5.26 -16.57 -8.34
CA GLN A 62 -5.59 -16.17 -9.70
C GLN A 62 -5.12 -14.75 -10.03
N ARG A 63 -5.33 -13.78 -9.13
CA ARG A 63 -4.79 -12.42 -9.30
C ARG A 63 -3.28 -12.42 -9.45
N ARG A 64 -2.56 -13.17 -8.61
CA ARG A 64 -1.09 -13.34 -8.71
C ARG A 64 -0.65 -13.95 -10.04
N TYR A 65 -1.31 -15.04 -10.45
CA TYR A 65 -1.04 -15.71 -11.72
C TYR A 65 -1.18 -14.74 -12.89
N LEU A 66 -2.24 -13.93 -12.92
CA LEU A 66 -2.45 -12.94 -13.98
C LEU A 66 -1.34 -11.88 -14.03
N ILE A 67 -0.94 -11.33 -12.88
CA ILE A 67 0.18 -10.38 -12.78
C ILE A 67 1.47 -11.02 -13.32
N GLU A 68 1.82 -12.22 -12.84
CA GLU A 68 3.03 -12.93 -13.26
C GLU A 68 3.03 -13.22 -14.76
N GLN A 69 1.91 -13.73 -15.29
CA GLN A 69 1.76 -14.00 -16.72
C GLN A 69 1.99 -12.75 -17.55
N TRP A 70 1.34 -11.64 -17.20
CA TRP A 70 1.44 -10.41 -17.97
C TRP A 70 2.81 -9.74 -17.86
N ALA A 71 3.39 -9.69 -16.65
CA ALA A 71 4.71 -9.10 -16.41
C ALA A 71 5.83 -9.90 -17.10
N SER A 72 5.71 -11.23 -17.16
CA SER A 72 6.71 -12.10 -17.80
C SER A 72 6.48 -12.34 -19.29
N ALA A 73 5.31 -11.94 -19.82
CA ALA A 73 4.98 -12.16 -21.23
C ALA A 73 5.91 -11.43 -22.20
N THR A 74 5.91 -11.88 -23.45
CA THR A 74 6.54 -11.15 -24.55
C THR A 74 5.74 -9.89 -24.89
N GLN A 75 6.38 -8.94 -25.55
CA GLN A 75 5.68 -7.73 -26.01
C GLN A 75 4.60 -8.07 -27.04
N ASP A 76 4.87 -8.99 -27.98
CA ASP A 76 3.89 -9.47 -28.96
C ASP A 76 2.60 -9.99 -28.31
N PHE A 77 2.73 -10.70 -27.17
CA PHE A 77 1.57 -11.17 -26.41
C PHE A 77 0.75 -10.00 -25.88
N ARG A 78 1.39 -9.01 -25.22
CA ARG A 78 0.68 -7.83 -24.68
C ARG A 78 0.06 -6.99 -25.79
N ASP A 79 0.76 -6.80 -26.90
CA ASP A 79 0.29 -6.06 -28.07
C ASP A 79 -0.97 -6.69 -28.70
N SER A 80 -1.10 -8.02 -28.62
CA SER A 80 -2.30 -8.73 -29.10
C SER A 80 -3.58 -8.38 -28.31
N TYR A 81 -3.46 -7.99 -27.04
CA TYR A 81 -4.56 -7.45 -26.24
C TYR A 81 -4.67 -5.94 -26.41
N GLN A 82 -3.55 -5.23 -26.38
CA GLN A 82 -3.48 -3.77 -26.47
C GLN A 82 -4.13 -3.23 -27.76
N SER A 83 -3.86 -3.86 -28.90
CA SER A 83 -4.34 -3.40 -30.21
C SER A 83 -5.86 -3.52 -30.41
N ARG A 84 -6.51 -4.45 -29.70
CA ARG A 84 -7.95 -4.70 -29.81
C ARG A 84 -8.76 -4.23 -28.60
N ALA A 85 -8.09 -3.85 -27.51
CA ALA A 85 -8.74 -3.34 -26.33
C ALA A 85 -9.42 -2.00 -26.63
N PRO A 86 -10.73 -1.85 -26.30
CA PRO A 86 -11.39 -0.57 -26.38
C PRO A 86 -10.79 0.39 -25.34
N MET A 87 -10.90 1.69 -25.59
CA MET A 87 -10.54 2.69 -24.59
C MET A 87 -11.48 2.56 -23.38
N PRO A 88 -10.97 2.32 -22.16
CA PRO A 88 -11.83 2.14 -21.00
C PRO A 88 -12.48 3.46 -20.55
N GLU A 89 -13.74 3.39 -20.12
CA GLU A 89 -14.45 4.53 -19.53
C GLU A 89 -13.79 4.97 -18.21
N GLY A 90 -13.26 4.02 -17.44
CA GLY A 90 -12.51 4.23 -16.21
C GLY A 90 -11.60 3.04 -15.89
N LEU A 91 -10.72 3.22 -14.90
CA LEU A 91 -9.80 2.18 -14.45
C LEU A 91 -10.53 1.24 -13.48
N GLN A 92 -11.34 0.31 -14.00
CA GLN A 92 -12.15 -0.57 -13.16
C GLN A 92 -12.04 -2.02 -13.61
N TYR A 93 -11.80 -2.91 -12.63
CA TYR A 93 -11.97 -4.34 -12.81
C TYR A 93 -13.44 -4.73 -12.64
N SER A 94 -13.82 -5.89 -13.18
CA SER A 94 -15.17 -6.41 -12.97
C SER A 94 -15.39 -6.84 -11.53
N ALA A 95 -16.67 -6.92 -11.11
CA ALA A 95 -17.02 -7.29 -9.74
C ALA A 95 -16.53 -8.70 -9.37
N GLU A 96 -16.45 -9.62 -10.34
CA GLU A 96 -15.98 -10.98 -10.14
C GLU A 96 -14.48 -11.03 -9.82
N VAL A 97 -13.67 -10.17 -10.45
CA VAL A 97 -12.22 -10.07 -10.21
C VAL A 97 -11.92 -9.49 -8.82
N LEU A 98 -12.80 -8.59 -8.36
CA LEU A 98 -12.72 -7.95 -7.06
C LEU A 98 -13.39 -8.76 -5.94
N ALA A 99 -13.95 -9.95 -6.25
CA ALA A 99 -14.49 -10.83 -5.25
C ALA A 99 -13.42 -11.16 -4.18
N HIS A 100 -13.84 -11.12 -2.91
CA HIS A 100 -12.98 -11.41 -1.76
C HIS A 100 -11.69 -10.57 -1.69
N ILE A 101 -11.62 -9.42 -2.36
CA ILE A 101 -10.41 -8.59 -2.36
C ILE A 101 -10.05 -8.14 -0.94
N HIS A 102 -11.05 -7.69 -0.16
CA HIS A 102 -10.87 -7.22 1.21
C HIS A 102 -10.44 -8.33 2.18
N ASP A 103 -10.68 -9.59 1.86
CA ASP A 103 -10.27 -10.73 2.69
C ASP A 103 -8.74 -10.97 2.60
N THR A 104 -8.10 -10.41 1.57
CA THR A 104 -6.68 -10.62 1.25
C THR A 104 -5.79 -9.41 1.53
N LEU A 105 -6.38 -8.24 1.81
CA LEU A 105 -5.63 -7.01 2.07
C LEU A 105 -4.92 -7.07 3.43
N GLN A 106 -3.86 -6.26 3.56
CA GLN A 106 -3.24 -5.96 4.85
C GLN A 106 -4.30 -5.44 5.84
N PRO A 107 -4.42 -5.99 7.06
CA PRO A 107 -5.36 -5.54 8.08
C PRO A 107 -4.84 -4.29 8.78
N CYS A 108 -4.35 -3.32 7.99
CA CYS A 108 -3.83 -2.05 8.45
C CYS A 108 -4.82 -0.95 8.11
N ASP A 109 -5.04 -0.03 9.04
CA ASP A 109 -5.76 1.21 8.75
C ASP A 109 -4.84 2.16 7.97
N ILE A 110 -5.10 2.34 6.67
CA ILE A 110 -4.33 3.24 5.79
C ILE A 110 -4.41 4.70 6.21
N ASN A 111 -5.45 5.08 6.98
CA ASN A 111 -5.58 6.43 7.55
C ASN A 111 -4.89 6.55 8.92
N GLY A 112 -4.35 5.43 9.41
CA GLY A 112 -3.74 5.26 10.70
C GLY A 112 -2.21 5.24 10.67
N LEU A 113 -1.62 5.33 11.85
CA LEU A 113 -0.24 4.95 12.13
C LEU A 113 -0.04 3.43 11.98
N ILE A 114 0.91 3.04 11.14
CA ILE A 114 1.30 1.65 10.86
C ILE A 114 2.77 1.45 11.24
N SER A 115 3.06 0.49 12.11
CA SER A 115 4.43 -0.01 12.29
C SER A 115 4.75 -0.99 11.17
N ILE A 116 5.71 -0.65 10.32
CA ILE A 116 6.27 -1.58 9.32
C ILE A 116 7.51 -2.29 9.85
N ALA A 117 8.10 -1.81 10.93
CA ALA A 117 9.13 -2.55 11.65
C ALA A 117 8.52 -3.72 12.43
N PRO A 118 9.22 -4.87 12.54
CA PRO A 118 8.79 -5.97 13.40
C PRO A 118 8.73 -5.54 14.88
N VAL A 119 7.58 -5.77 15.52
CA VAL A 119 7.30 -5.42 16.94
C VAL A 119 6.76 -6.61 17.75
N ASP A 120 6.93 -7.82 17.22
CA ASP A 120 6.55 -9.07 17.87
C ASP A 120 7.42 -9.41 19.10
N GLU A 121 7.16 -10.57 19.71
CA GLU A 121 7.89 -11.05 20.90
C GLU A 121 9.38 -11.33 20.63
N ALA A 122 9.77 -11.66 19.41
CA ALA A 122 11.18 -11.83 19.05
C ALA A 122 11.91 -10.47 18.97
N HIS A 123 11.18 -9.38 18.78
CA HIS A 123 11.71 -8.01 18.63
C HIS A 123 11.41 -7.13 19.86
N THR A 124 11.74 -7.63 21.06
CA THR A 124 11.42 -6.97 22.34
C THR A 124 11.82 -5.49 22.44
N ALA A 125 12.98 -5.10 21.89
CA ALA A 125 13.43 -3.71 21.88
C ALA A 125 12.53 -2.81 21.02
N ASN A 126 12.12 -3.30 19.85
CA ASN A 126 11.20 -2.61 18.96
C ASN A 126 9.81 -2.55 19.56
N ARG A 127 9.34 -3.65 20.14
CA ARG A 127 8.07 -3.67 20.88
C ARG A 127 8.02 -2.62 21.99
N ALA A 128 9.11 -2.48 22.76
CA ALA A 128 9.20 -1.46 23.80
C ALA A 128 9.21 -0.03 23.24
N ARG A 129 9.89 0.20 22.11
CA ARG A 129 9.89 1.49 21.39
C ARG A 129 8.52 1.81 20.82
N TRP A 130 7.86 0.83 20.21
CA TRP A 130 6.53 0.94 19.63
C TRP A 130 5.50 1.30 20.69
N ILE A 131 5.47 0.60 21.83
CA ILE A 131 4.56 0.94 22.93
C ILE A 131 4.80 2.38 23.42
N LYS A 132 6.06 2.82 23.56
CA LYS A 132 6.37 4.22 23.90
C LYS A 132 5.85 5.18 22.81
N PHE A 133 5.98 4.80 21.55
CA PHE A 133 5.47 5.56 20.41
C PHE A 133 3.96 5.76 20.49
N VAL A 134 3.21 4.68 20.72
CA VAL A 134 1.75 4.70 20.89
C VAL A 134 1.35 5.56 22.09
N ILE A 135 2.04 5.43 23.21
CA ILE A 135 1.81 6.25 24.41
C ILE A 135 1.99 7.75 24.11
N LEU A 136 2.97 8.13 23.28
CA LEU A 136 3.22 9.54 22.94
C LEU A 136 2.12 10.18 22.05
N LEU A 137 1.26 9.36 21.42
CA LEU A 137 0.12 9.83 20.63
C LEU A 137 -1.08 10.24 21.51
N TYR A 138 -1.06 10.00 22.81
CA TYR A 138 -2.09 10.54 23.69
C TYR A 138 -1.83 12.01 23.98
N ASN A 139 -2.90 12.82 24.00
CA ASN A 139 -2.79 14.12 24.63
C ASN A 139 -2.73 13.87 26.14
N TYR A 140 -1.76 14.49 26.81
CA TYR A 140 -1.58 14.38 28.26
C TYR A 140 -2.30 15.51 29.01
N ASP A 141 -3.17 16.25 28.32
CA ASP A 141 -4.16 17.08 28.98
C ASP A 141 -5.36 16.19 29.35
N ILE A 142 -5.96 16.43 30.51
CA ILE A 142 -7.02 15.57 31.08
C ILE A 142 -8.28 15.56 30.19
N GLU A 143 -8.36 16.46 29.21
CA GLU A 143 -9.55 16.73 28.39
C GLU A 143 -9.48 16.15 26.98
N ALA A 144 -8.30 16.08 26.33
CA ALA A 144 -8.18 15.50 25.01
C ALA A 144 -7.68 14.06 25.11
N GLY A 145 -8.40 13.14 24.46
CA GLY A 145 -8.00 11.74 24.37
C GLY A 145 -6.81 11.54 23.41
N HIS A 146 -6.97 10.64 22.46
CA HIS A 146 -5.92 10.30 21.51
C HIS A 146 -5.77 11.35 20.39
N CYS A 147 -4.54 11.66 19.97
CA CYS A 147 -4.29 12.71 18.97
C CYS A 147 -4.78 12.36 17.56
N LEU A 148 -5.05 11.09 17.29
CA LEU A 148 -5.61 10.55 16.04
C LEU A 148 -7.10 10.15 16.17
N PHE A 149 -7.87 10.87 17.00
CA PHE A 149 -9.27 10.57 17.40
C PHE A 149 -9.44 9.43 18.42
N ASP A 150 -10.59 9.43 19.10
CA ASP A 150 -10.91 8.53 20.20
C ASP A 150 -11.00 7.06 19.75
N ASN A 151 -10.48 6.13 20.57
CA ASN A 151 -10.41 4.67 20.31
C ASN A 151 -9.49 4.23 19.16
N TYR A 152 -8.59 5.09 18.69
CA TYR A 152 -7.60 4.71 17.69
C TYR A 152 -6.60 3.67 18.22
N ILE A 153 -6.39 2.60 17.44
CA ILE A 153 -5.39 1.56 17.72
C ILE A 153 -4.38 1.56 16.55
N PRO A 154 -3.10 1.91 16.79
CA PRO A 154 -2.05 1.78 15.79
C PRO A 154 -1.99 0.37 15.20
N SER A 155 -1.81 0.28 13.89
CA SER A 155 -1.71 -0.99 13.16
C SER A 155 -0.28 -1.50 13.17
N GLU A 156 -0.13 -2.82 13.16
CA GLU A 156 1.14 -3.52 12.98
C GLU A 156 1.08 -4.24 11.63
N ALA A 157 2.00 -3.92 10.74
CA ALA A 157 2.12 -4.59 9.46
C ALA A 157 2.44 -6.07 9.68
N ILE A 158 1.68 -6.96 9.05
CA ILE A 158 2.01 -8.38 9.01
C ILE A 158 2.99 -8.55 7.87
N LEU A 159 4.27 -8.73 8.17
CA LEU A 159 5.34 -8.83 7.17
C LEU A 159 5.38 -10.21 6.53
N ASN A 160 5.81 -10.24 5.26
CA ASN A 160 6.06 -11.51 4.58
C ASN A 160 7.20 -12.24 5.29
N PRO A 161 6.99 -13.49 5.77
CA PRO A 161 8.02 -14.25 6.49
C PRO A 161 9.27 -14.53 5.64
N GLU A 162 9.17 -14.42 4.32
CA GLU A 162 10.28 -14.58 3.38
C GLU A 162 11.03 -13.26 3.11
N THR A 163 10.57 -12.14 3.66
CA THR A 163 11.29 -10.86 3.56
C THR A 163 12.59 -10.97 4.34
N THR A 164 13.71 -10.89 3.61
CA THR A 164 15.06 -10.97 4.20
C THR A 164 15.66 -9.61 4.52
N THR A 165 15.06 -8.53 4.01
CA THR A 165 15.46 -7.14 4.25
C THR A 165 14.57 -6.51 5.32
N ASN A 166 15.11 -5.50 6.00
CA ASN A 166 14.28 -4.70 6.90
C ASN A 166 13.26 -3.91 6.06
N PRO A 167 11.96 -3.93 6.42
CA PRO A 167 10.96 -3.12 5.76
C PRO A 167 11.33 -1.64 5.83
N SER A 168 11.21 -0.96 4.70
CA SER A 168 11.51 0.45 4.53
C SER A 168 10.25 1.20 4.08
N ILE A 169 10.23 2.52 4.24
CA ILE A 169 9.15 3.32 3.69
C ILE A 169 9.18 3.30 2.15
N GLU A 170 10.35 3.13 1.54
CA GLU A 170 10.50 3.08 0.09
C GLU A 170 9.81 1.85 -0.53
N ASP A 171 9.83 0.73 0.18
CA ASP A 171 9.27 -0.54 -0.33
C ASP A 171 7.78 -0.71 0.00
N PHE A 172 7.24 0.11 0.91
CA PHE A 172 5.92 -0.12 1.51
C PHE A 172 4.77 -0.12 0.50
N ALA A 173 4.74 0.81 -0.48
CA ALA A 173 3.64 0.85 -1.45
C ALA A 173 3.58 -0.41 -2.32
N SER A 174 4.74 -0.82 -2.87
CA SER A 174 4.86 -2.07 -3.61
C SER A 174 4.53 -3.27 -2.74
N TRP A 175 5.04 -3.30 -1.51
CA TRP A 175 4.77 -4.38 -0.57
C TRP A 175 3.28 -4.51 -0.23
N GLN A 176 2.62 -3.41 0.14
CA GLN A 176 1.22 -3.38 0.55
C GLN A 176 0.31 -3.86 -0.58
N ASP A 177 0.56 -3.42 -1.81
CA ASP A 177 -0.37 -3.64 -2.91
C ASP A 177 0.01 -4.85 -3.77
N LEU A 178 1.29 -5.09 -4.07
CA LEU A 178 1.68 -6.23 -4.92
C LEU A 178 1.67 -7.54 -4.17
N GLU A 179 2.16 -7.60 -2.92
CA GLU A 179 2.19 -8.88 -2.21
C GLU A 179 0.80 -9.46 -1.98
N THR A 180 -0.21 -8.61 -1.78
CA THR A 180 -1.60 -9.03 -1.64
C THR A 180 -2.37 -9.06 -2.96
N ALA A 181 -1.70 -8.81 -4.10
CA ALA A 181 -2.30 -8.67 -5.42
C ALA A 181 -3.55 -7.78 -5.40
N ASN A 182 -3.41 -6.58 -4.83
CA ASN A 182 -4.47 -5.62 -4.58
C ASN A 182 -4.94 -4.94 -5.88
N PHE A 183 -5.84 -5.60 -6.61
CA PHE A 183 -6.43 -5.08 -7.85
C PHE A 183 -7.31 -3.82 -7.61
N ILE A 184 -7.51 -3.33 -6.38
CA ILE A 184 -8.09 -1.99 -6.20
C ILE A 184 -7.04 -0.90 -6.51
N SER A 185 -5.76 -1.19 -6.25
CA SER A 185 -4.67 -0.22 -6.38
C SER A 185 -3.78 -0.47 -7.60
N ILE A 186 -3.57 -1.72 -8.00
CA ILE A 186 -2.54 -2.05 -9.00
C ILE A 186 -3.11 -2.24 -10.40
N TYR A 187 -2.33 -1.80 -11.39
CA TYR A 187 -2.55 -2.07 -12.81
C TYR A 187 -1.22 -2.40 -13.48
N LEU A 188 -1.26 -3.17 -14.55
CA LEU A 188 -0.08 -3.41 -15.38
C LEU A 188 -0.21 -2.68 -16.71
N THR A 189 0.92 -2.14 -17.17
CA THR A 189 1.06 -1.40 -18.42
C THR A 189 1.23 -2.32 -19.62
N HIS A 190 1.10 -1.77 -20.83
CA HIS A 190 1.30 -2.50 -22.08
C HIS A 190 2.73 -3.06 -22.21
N THR A 191 3.70 -2.49 -21.49
CA THR A 191 5.08 -3.00 -21.41
C THR A 191 5.34 -3.99 -20.27
N GLY A 192 4.32 -4.31 -19.44
CA GLY A 192 4.45 -5.25 -18.33
C GLY A 192 4.97 -4.66 -17.01
N ASN A 193 5.03 -3.34 -16.89
CA ASN A 193 5.40 -2.63 -15.66
C ASN A 193 4.17 -2.35 -14.79
N VAL A 194 4.36 -2.21 -13.49
CA VAL A 194 3.31 -1.94 -12.50
C VAL A 194 3.08 -0.44 -12.31
N LEU A 195 1.81 -0.08 -12.15
CA LEU A 195 1.32 1.20 -11.64
C LEU A 195 0.50 0.96 -10.37
N ASN A 196 0.75 1.77 -9.35
CA ASN A 196 0.00 1.89 -8.10
C ASN A 196 -0.93 3.12 -8.19
N CYS A 197 -2.15 2.91 -8.67
CA CYS A 197 -3.18 3.94 -8.84
C CYS A 197 -4.18 4.00 -7.67
N GLY A 198 -3.83 3.40 -6.52
CA GLY A 198 -4.64 3.41 -5.30
C GLY A 198 -4.49 4.69 -4.48
N TYR A 199 -4.58 4.56 -3.16
CA TYR A 199 -4.27 5.66 -2.25
C TYR A 199 -2.76 5.95 -2.28
N THR A 200 -2.37 7.17 -2.62
CA THR A 200 -0.95 7.56 -2.73
C THR A 200 -0.41 8.26 -1.47
N GLY A 201 -1.19 8.26 -0.39
CA GLY A 201 -0.85 8.92 0.87
C GLY A 201 -1.54 10.28 1.06
N PRO A 202 -1.23 10.98 2.18
CA PRO A 202 -0.16 10.66 3.14
C PRO A 202 -0.42 9.40 3.99
N TYR A 203 0.56 8.51 4.07
CA TYR A 203 0.60 7.40 5.02
C TYR A 203 1.38 7.79 6.28
N MET A 204 0.99 7.28 7.45
CA MET A 204 1.77 7.41 8.70
C MET A 204 2.51 6.09 8.97
N LEU A 205 3.81 6.03 8.65
CA LEU A 205 4.61 4.82 8.77
C LEU A 205 5.69 4.94 9.84
N VAL A 206 6.01 3.84 10.51
CA VAL A 206 7.15 3.72 11.43
C VAL A 206 7.97 2.50 11.04
N ASP A 207 9.17 2.76 10.53
CA ASP A 207 10.20 1.77 10.22
C ASP A 207 11.19 1.59 11.39
N GLU A 208 12.21 0.75 11.20
CA GLU A 208 13.20 0.43 12.23
C GLU A 208 13.92 1.70 12.74
N GLU A 209 14.26 2.60 11.81
CA GLU A 209 14.92 3.87 12.11
C GLU A 209 13.98 4.85 12.83
N GLY A 210 12.71 4.89 12.44
CA GLY A 210 11.65 5.63 13.11
C GLY A 210 11.45 5.20 14.56
N LEU A 211 11.43 3.88 14.83
CA LEU A 211 11.43 3.36 16.20
C LEU A 211 12.68 3.76 16.98
N ARG A 212 13.86 3.70 16.35
CA ARG A 212 15.14 4.06 16.99
C ARG A 212 15.22 5.53 17.35
N THR A 213 14.70 6.41 16.49
CA THR A 213 14.78 7.87 16.64
C THR A 213 13.56 8.49 17.32
N GLY A 214 12.49 7.73 17.49
CA GLY A 214 11.21 8.22 18.02
C GLY A 214 10.49 9.15 17.05
N ARG A 215 10.53 8.84 15.75
CA ARG A 215 9.88 9.59 14.67
C ARG A 215 9.04 8.67 13.79
N LEU A 216 7.98 9.21 13.20
CA LEU A 216 7.20 8.57 12.14
C LEU A 216 7.41 9.33 10.85
N ALA A 217 7.30 8.64 9.73
CA ALA A 217 7.27 9.24 8.41
C ALA A 217 5.82 9.45 8.00
N LEU A 218 5.47 10.69 7.65
CA LEU A 218 4.36 10.96 6.75
C LEU A 218 4.90 10.83 5.33
N VAL A 219 4.37 9.92 4.52
CA VAL A 219 4.91 9.61 3.18
C VAL A 219 3.82 9.64 2.12
N GLU A 220 4.14 10.27 1.00
CA GLU A 220 3.37 10.22 -0.24
C GLU A 220 4.17 9.43 -1.28
N TYR A 221 3.46 8.67 -2.11
CA TYR A 221 4.02 7.90 -3.20
C TYR A 221 3.60 8.47 -4.55
N GLU A 222 4.43 8.25 -5.55
CA GLU A 222 4.07 8.42 -6.95
C GLU A 222 3.25 7.22 -7.45
N ILE A 223 2.61 7.37 -8.62
CA ILE A 223 1.81 6.29 -9.25
C ILE A 223 2.62 5.05 -9.64
N ASN A 224 3.95 5.10 -9.60
CA ASN A 224 4.79 3.93 -9.81
C ASN A 224 5.22 3.26 -8.50
N GLY A 225 4.75 3.77 -7.35
CA GLY A 225 5.09 3.27 -6.01
C GLY A 225 6.37 3.84 -5.41
N THR A 226 7.10 4.71 -6.10
CA THR A 226 8.28 5.37 -5.52
C THR A 226 7.88 6.50 -4.56
N VAL A 227 8.73 6.82 -3.60
CA VAL A 227 8.47 7.92 -2.65
C VAL A 227 8.51 9.27 -3.38
N LYS A 228 7.39 10.00 -3.33
CA LYS A 228 7.24 11.35 -3.85
C LYS A 228 7.79 12.38 -2.89
N ASP A 229 7.31 12.34 -1.65
CA ASP A 229 7.75 13.21 -0.57
C ASP A 229 7.60 12.50 0.77
N ALA A 230 8.46 12.87 1.73
CA ALA A 230 8.43 12.34 3.07
C ALA A 230 8.68 13.44 4.12
N LEU A 231 7.93 13.38 5.21
CA LEU A 231 8.02 14.29 6.34
C LEU A 231 8.16 13.47 7.64
N HIS A 232 9.35 13.54 8.23
CA HIS A 232 9.63 12.89 9.51
C HIS A 232 9.21 13.78 10.69
N ILE A 233 8.34 13.27 11.54
CA ILE A 233 7.79 14.02 12.68
C ILE A 233 7.75 13.18 13.95
N ARG A 234 7.77 13.85 15.10
CA ARG A 234 7.61 13.20 16.40
C ARG A 234 6.13 12.83 16.61
N PRO A 235 5.80 11.75 17.35
CA PRO A 235 4.43 11.37 17.66
C PRO A 235 3.67 12.33 18.60
N PHE A 236 4.18 13.55 18.80
CA PHE A 236 3.62 14.55 19.70
C PHE A 236 2.94 15.67 18.91
N LYS A 237 1.78 16.16 19.38
CA LYS A 237 0.96 17.19 18.70
C LYS A 237 0.52 16.80 17.28
N MET A 238 0.24 15.51 17.08
CA MET A 238 -0.14 14.93 15.78
C MET A 238 -1.57 15.23 15.32
N ARG A 239 -2.39 15.89 16.13
CA ARG A 239 -3.80 16.18 15.81
C ARG A 239 -3.99 16.95 14.50
N MET A 240 -3.23 18.03 14.30
CA MET A 240 -3.36 18.83 13.08
C MET A 240 -2.80 18.11 11.85
N PRO A 241 -1.59 17.49 11.90
CA PRO A 241 -1.10 16.67 10.80
C PRO A 241 -2.09 15.58 10.40
N HIS A 242 -2.68 14.89 11.38
CA HIS A 242 -3.65 13.84 11.12
C HIS A 242 -4.92 14.36 10.47
N ILE A 243 -5.56 15.41 11.01
CA ILE A 243 -6.77 16.00 10.41
C ILE A 243 -6.51 16.45 8.96
N TYR A 244 -5.35 17.06 8.71
CA TYR A 244 -5.00 17.50 7.35
C TYR A 244 -4.86 16.32 6.39
N ALA A 245 -4.18 15.25 6.81
CA ALA A 245 -4.06 14.04 6.00
C ALA A 245 -5.38 13.28 5.84
N SER A 246 -5.98 12.80 6.94
CA SER A 246 -7.07 11.82 6.91
C SER A 246 -8.46 12.41 6.64
N THR A 247 -8.70 13.66 7.05
CA THR A 247 -10.04 14.28 6.96
C THR A 247 -10.13 15.30 5.83
N LEU A 248 -9.08 16.08 5.62
CA LEU A 248 -9.08 17.16 4.63
C LEU A 248 -8.39 16.78 3.31
N GLY A 249 -7.75 15.61 3.24
CA GLY A 249 -7.05 15.13 2.03
C GLY A 249 -5.94 16.07 1.57
N LYS A 250 -5.24 16.72 2.51
CA LYS A 250 -4.16 17.66 2.22
C LYS A 250 -2.83 16.95 2.08
N GLY A 251 -2.00 17.48 1.18
CA GLY A 251 -0.68 16.92 0.92
C GLY A 251 0.37 17.36 1.96
N LEU A 252 1.56 16.77 1.88
CA LEU A 252 2.66 17.04 2.81
C LEU A 252 3.07 18.52 2.82
N ASP A 253 2.99 19.23 1.69
CA ASP A 253 3.29 20.66 1.62
C ASP A 253 2.45 21.49 2.59
N GLU A 254 1.17 21.19 2.72
CA GLU A 254 0.27 21.89 3.64
C GLU A 254 0.51 21.43 5.09
N ILE A 255 0.73 20.12 5.29
CA ILE A 255 0.98 19.54 6.62
C ILE A 255 2.26 20.10 7.26
N ARG A 256 3.29 20.43 6.48
CA ARG A 256 4.53 21.06 6.97
C ARG A 256 4.29 22.39 7.70
N HIS A 257 3.15 23.04 7.44
CA HIS A 257 2.80 24.36 7.97
C HIS A 257 1.73 24.31 9.08
N VAL A 258 1.37 23.13 9.58
CA VAL A 258 0.46 23.02 10.74
C VAL A 258 1.23 22.68 12.02
N ARG A 259 0.63 23.00 13.17
CA ARG A 259 1.18 22.68 14.49
C ARG A 259 1.46 21.17 14.60
N GLY A 260 2.68 20.76 14.95
CA GLY A 260 3.11 19.35 14.93
C GLY A 260 3.85 18.95 13.65
N GLY A 261 3.50 19.53 12.50
CA GLY A 261 4.19 19.29 11.21
C GLY A 261 5.40 20.20 10.97
N TYR A 262 5.49 21.34 11.68
CA TYR A 262 6.58 22.30 11.51
C TYR A 262 7.98 21.71 11.77
N ARG A 263 8.93 21.97 10.86
CA ARG A 263 10.34 21.52 10.97
C ARG A 263 11.02 21.89 12.28
N HIS A 264 10.77 23.07 12.86
CA HIS A 264 11.43 23.50 14.10
C HIS A 264 11.11 22.59 15.30
N GLN A 265 9.95 21.94 15.30
CA GLN A 265 9.52 20.99 16.36
C GLN A 265 10.11 19.60 16.14
N ASN A 266 10.65 19.36 14.96
CA ASN A 266 11.09 18.05 14.45
C ASN A 266 12.58 18.02 14.08
N LEU A 267 13.36 19.04 14.47
CA LEU A 267 14.82 19.04 14.31
C LEU A 267 15.45 17.85 15.08
N PRO A 268 16.55 17.24 14.54
CA PRO A 268 17.40 16.24 15.21
C PRO A 268 17.52 16.45 16.71
#